data_AF-A0A3M0XY09-F1
#
_entry.id   AF-A0A3M0XY09-F1
#
_cell.length_a   1.000
_cell.length_b   1.000
_cell.length_c   1.000
_cell.angle_alpha   90.00
_cell.angle_beta   90.00
_cell.angle_gamma   90.00
#
_symmetry.space_group_name_H-M   'P 1'
#
loop_
_entity.id
_entity.type
_entity.pdbx_description
1 polymer ?
#
loop_
_entity_poly.entity_id
_entity_poly.type
_entity_poly.pdbx_seq_one_letter_code
_entity_poly.pdbx_strand_id
1 'polypeptide(L)'
;MRAFSAQQGENLFLGLADARQISQRVVLVHPAFQMVLPLLDGSRTVEQVVQEVGQGLERPMLEQLVAQLDAAGLLEGPAFDAMRRELEERFDAADHLPPSFTADFAEALAQAEAGETALNDEEKHQRAPQALRQQLDRWIDQALKDAPDPSFDEPPRALVAPHIDYSRGWMNYAHAWGRMRVVDRPDRL
;
A
#
# COMPACT_ATOMS: atom_id res chain seq x y z
N MET A 1 -2.47 11.19 7.35
CA MET A 1 -1.11 11.30 6.80
C MET A 1 -0.18 10.34 7.54
N ARG A 2 0.74 9.66 6.83
CA ARG A 2 1.81 8.82 7.36
C ARG A 2 3.16 9.48 7.05
N ALA A 3 4.06 9.49 8.03
CA ALA A 3 5.41 10.01 7.88
C ALA A 3 6.44 8.87 7.87
N PHE A 4 7.51 8.98 7.07
CA PHE A 4 8.61 8.02 7.00
C PHE A 4 9.92 8.72 6.64
N SER A 5 11.06 8.14 7.02
CA SER A 5 12.38 8.66 6.61
C SER A 5 12.63 8.33 5.15
N ALA A 6 13.08 9.31 4.37
CA ALA A 6 13.45 9.16 2.97
C ALA A 6 14.85 9.76 2.74
N GLN A 7 15.68 9.11 1.93
CA GLN A 7 16.97 9.65 1.50
C GLN A 7 16.90 10.05 0.03
N GLN A 8 17.41 11.25 -0.28
CA GLN A 8 17.57 11.71 -1.66
C GLN A 8 18.98 12.28 -1.81
N GLY A 9 19.85 11.52 -2.47
CA GLY A 9 21.29 11.79 -2.47
C GLY A 9 21.87 11.59 -1.07
N GLU A 10 22.69 12.53 -0.61
CA GLU A 10 23.30 12.52 0.74
C GLU A 10 22.37 13.11 1.82
N ASN A 11 21.22 13.66 1.42
CA ASN A 11 20.34 14.40 2.33
C ASN A 11 19.18 13.54 2.83
N LEU A 12 18.91 13.65 4.14
CA LEU A 12 17.77 13.02 4.79
C LEU A 12 16.54 13.93 4.75
N PHE A 13 15.43 13.38 4.31
CA PHE A 13 14.12 14.03 4.23
C PHE A 13 13.08 13.27 5.05
N LEU A 14 12.03 13.97 5.41
CA LEU A 14 10.80 13.38 5.94
C LEU A 14 9.82 13.23 4.77
N GLY A 15 9.50 11.99 4.41
CA GLY A 15 8.48 11.67 3.41
C GLY A 15 7.09 11.66 4.05
N LEU A 16 6.15 12.37 3.43
CA LEU A 16 4.75 12.41 3.82
C LEU A 16 3.90 11.77 2.72
N ALA A 17 3.05 10.82 3.11
CA ALA A 17 2.10 10.15 2.23
C ALA A 17 0.73 10.06 2.86
N ASP A 18 -0.31 9.92 2.04
CA ASP A 18 -1.65 9.65 2.57
C ASP A 18 -1.75 8.22 3.13
N ALA A 19 -2.24 8.11 4.35
CA ALA A 19 -2.47 6.82 5.00
C ALA A 19 -3.73 6.12 4.48
N ARG A 20 -4.69 6.89 3.94
CA ARG A 20 -5.94 6.38 3.35
C ARG A 20 -5.81 6.05 1.87
N GLN A 21 -4.64 6.30 1.27
CA GLN A 21 -4.36 6.08 -0.16
C GLN A 21 -5.34 6.78 -1.13
N ILE A 22 -5.91 7.91 -0.71
CA ILE A 22 -6.71 8.79 -1.59
C ILE A 22 -5.80 9.43 -2.64
N SER A 23 -4.60 9.82 -2.23
CA SER A 23 -3.53 10.28 -3.12
C SER A 23 -2.33 9.33 -3.05
N GLN A 24 -1.76 9.00 -4.20
CA GLN A 24 -0.51 8.25 -4.29
C GLN A 24 0.74 9.16 -4.24
N ARG A 25 0.55 10.48 -4.16
CA ARG A 25 1.66 11.44 -4.16
C ARG A 25 2.39 11.40 -2.82
N VAL A 26 3.71 11.53 -2.89
CA VAL A 26 4.60 11.67 -1.74
C VAL A 26 5.18 13.08 -1.77
N VAL A 27 5.11 13.78 -0.64
CA VAL A 27 5.78 15.08 -0.47
C VAL A 27 7.01 14.87 0.40
N LEU A 28 8.18 15.28 -0.10
CA LEU A 28 9.42 15.29 0.68
C LEU A 28 9.56 16.65 1.35
N VAL A 29 9.62 16.64 2.68
CA VAL A 29 9.83 17.84 3.49
C VAL A 29 11.18 17.80 4.17
N HIS A 30 11.83 18.97 4.25
CA HIS A 30 13.05 19.12 5.03
C HIS A 30 12.73 18.86 6.53
N PRO A 31 13.59 18.16 7.29
CA PRO A 31 13.32 17.78 8.68
C PRO A 31 12.95 18.96 9.60
N ALA A 32 13.43 20.17 9.31
CA ALA A 32 13.08 21.38 10.06
C ALA A 32 11.56 21.68 10.07
N PHE A 33 10.83 21.27 9.03
CA PHE A 33 9.37 21.45 8.97
C PHE A 33 8.59 20.46 9.82
N GLN A 34 9.24 19.46 10.42
CA GLN A 34 8.57 18.47 11.27
C GLN A 34 7.83 19.12 12.45
N MET A 35 8.37 20.22 12.99
CA MET A 35 7.73 20.99 14.07
C MET A 35 6.57 21.87 13.58
N VAL A 36 6.51 22.15 12.28
CA VAL A 36 5.47 23.00 11.66
C VAL A 36 4.22 22.21 11.34
N LEU A 37 4.35 20.94 10.93
CA LEU A 37 3.22 20.11 10.49
C LEU A 37 2.07 20.02 11.52
N PRO A 38 2.31 19.84 12.83
CA PRO A 38 1.23 19.79 13.81
C PRO A 38 0.44 21.10 13.95
N LEU A 39 1.02 22.23 13.53
CA LEU A 39 0.37 23.54 13.56
C LEU A 39 -0.55 23.78 12.35
N LEU A 40 -0.47 22.92 11.33
CA LEU A 40 -1.33 22.96 10.14
C LEU A 40 -2.63 22.19 10.37
N ASP A 41 -3.34 22.55 11.44
CA ASP A 41 -4.58 21.91 11.90
C ASP A 41 -5.86 22.65 11.45
N GLY A 42 -5.71 23.70 10.65
CA GLY A 42 -6.80 24.56 10.19
C GLY A 42 -7.28 25.61 11.20
N SER A 43 -6.74 25.62 12.43
CA SER A 43 -7.06 26.64 13.45
C SER A 43 -6.22 27.90 13.33
N ARG A 44 -5.12 27.85 12.57
CA ARG A 44 -4.14 28.92 12.41
C ARG A 44 -4.00 29.36 10.96
N THR A 45 -3.75 30.66 10.76
CA THR A 45 -3.29 31.18 9.46
C THR A 45 -1.80 30.96 9.26
N VAL A 46 -1.34 31.05 8.00
CA VAL A 46 0.09 30.99 7.65
C VAL A 46 0.90 32.00 8.47
N GLU A 47 0.40 33.23 8.62
CA GLU A 47 1.08 34.27 9.39
C GLU A 47 1.21 33.91 10.87
N GLN A 48 0.18 33.32 11.48
CA GLN A 48 0.22 32.88 12.87
C GLN A 48 1.25 31.77 13.08
N VAL A 49 1.30 30.79 12.15
CA VAL A 49 2.28 29.70 12.22
C VAL A 49 3.71 30.24 12.06
N VAL A 50 3.95 31.16 11.12
CA VAL A 50 5.25 31.81 10.95
C VAL A 50 5.70 32.54 12.23
N GLN A 51 4.78 33.27 12.87
CA GLN A 51 5.06 33.97 14.12
C GLN A 51 5.32 33.03 15.30
N GLU A 52 4.55 31.94 15.41
CA GLU A 52 4.65 30.97 16.50
C GLU A 52 5.94 30.12 16.41
N VAL A 53 6.30 29.67 15.21
CA VAL A 53 7.51 28.86 14.99
C VAL A 53 8.78 29.72 15.06
N GLY A 54 8.77 30.88 14.40
CA GLY A 54 9.96 31.73 14.27
C GLY A 54 11.14 31.00 13.60
N GLN A 55 12.37 31.30 14.06
CA GLN A 55 13.61 30.61 13.64
C GLN A 55 13.94 30.67 12.13
N GLY A 56 13.63 31.79 11.48
CA GLY A 56 13.93 31.98 10.05
C GLY A 56 12.94 31.29 9.11
N LEU A 57 11.82 30.77 9.62
CA LEU A 57 10.70 30.38 8.78
C LEU A 57 10.09 31.62 8.15
N GLU A 58 10.19 31.75 6.82
CA GLU A 58 9.58 32.84 6.09
C GLU A 58 8.22 32.44 5.53
N ARG A 59 7.31 33.41 5.43
CA ARG A 59 5.97 33.22 4.86
C ARG A 59 5.98 32.52 3.49
N PRO A 60 6.80 32.93 2.50
CA PRO A 60 6.81 32.27 1.19
C PRO A 60 7.20 30.79 1.26
N MET A 61 8.08 30.42 2.19
CA MET A 61 8.47 29.02 2.38
C MET A 61 7.31 28.18 2.92
N LEU A 62 6.56 28.73 3.90
CA LEU A 62 5.39 28.05 4.45
C LEU A 62 4.26 27.96 3.42
N GLU A 63 4.00 29.03 2.67
CA GLU A 63 2.99 29.02 1.60
C GLU A 63 3.32 27.98 0.52
N GLN A 64 4.59 27.87 0.12
CA GLN A 64 5.02 26.86 -0.83
C GLN A 64 4.84 25.44 -0.29
N LEU A 65 5.12 25.21 1.00
CA LEU A 65 4.88 23.92 1.63
C LEU A 65 3.38 23.59 1.66
N VAL A 66 2.55 24.52 2.13
CA VAL A 66 1.09 24.35 2.19
C VAL A 66 0.53 24.04 0.81
N ALA A 67 0.97 24.75 -0.23
CA ALA A 67 0.57 24.50 -1.60
C ALA A 67 0.97 23.10 -2.10
N GLN A 68 2.17 22.62 -1.76
CA GLN A 68 2.60 21.25 -2.10
C GLN A 68 1.77 20.18 -1.38
N LEU A 69 1.45 20.39 -0.10
CA LEU A 69 0.62 19.47 0.67
C LEU A 69 -0.83 19.45 0.14
N ASP A 70 -1.42 20.62 -0.16
CA ASP A 70 -2.77 20.73 -0.74
C ASP A 70 -2.83 20.07 -2.13
N ALA A 71 -1.88 20.37 -3.00
CA ALA A 71 -1.78 19.74 -4.33
C ALA A 71 -1.51 18.22 -4.24
N ALA A 72 -0.96 17.73 -3.13
CA ALA A 72 -0.79 16.30 -2.89
C ALA A 72 -2.01 15.64 -2.24
N GLY A 73 -3.06 16.39 -1.89
CA GLY A 73 -4.22 15.87 -1.16
C GLY A 73 -3.90 15.50 0.30
N LEU A 74 -2.88 16.13 0.88
CA LEU A 74 -2.45 15.89 2.26
C LEU A 74 -3.05 16.88 3.25
N LEU A 75 -3.80 17.88 2.78
CA LEU A 75 -4.59 18.82 3.58
C LEU A 75 -6.07 18.65 3.26
N GLU A 76 -6.92 18.76 4.28
CA GLU A 76 -8.38 18.75 4.07
C GLU A 76 -8.83 20.07 3.45
N GLY A 77 -9.57 19.99 2.34
CA GLY A 77 -10.01 21.14 1.58
C GLY A 77 -10.55 20.74 0.20
N PRO A 78 -10.87 21.73 -0.66
CA PRO A 78 -11.51 21.48 -1.95
C PRO A 78 -10.70 20.55 -2.88
N ALA A 79 -9.37 20.65 -2.87
CA ALA A 79 -8.51 19.77 -3.67
C ALA A 79 -8.61 18.31 -3.20
N PHE A 80 -8.55 18.08 -1.89
CA PHE A 80 -8.72 16.76 -1.30
C PHE A 80 -10.12 16.19 -1.53
N ASP A 81 -11.17 17.01 -1.37
CA ASP A 81 -12.56 16.57 -1.64
C ASP A 81 -12.75 16.18 -3.10
N ALA A 82 -12.12 16.90 -4.04
CA ALA A 82 -12.14 16.53 -5.45
C ALA A 82 -11.44 15.19 -5.70
N MET A 83 -10.25 14.97 -5.13
CA MET A 83 -9.54 13.68 -5.25
C MET A 83 -10.32 12.52 -4.63
N ARG A 84 -10.95 12.74 -3.47
CA ARG A 84 -11.77 11.73 -2.80
C ARG A 84 -12.97 11.33 -3.67
N ARG A 85 -13.69 12.31 -4.21
CA ARG A 85 -14.82 12.05 -5.10
C ARG A 85 -14.39 11.30 -6.37
N GLU A 86 -13.28 11.69 -7.00
CA GLU A 86 -12.76 10.97 -8.16
C GLU A 86 -12.41 9.51 -7.81
N LEU A 87 -11.81 9.27 -6.65
CA LEU A 87 -11.54 7.92 -6.16
C LEU A 87 -12.84 7.12 -5.97
N GLU A 88 -13.84 7.70 -5.31
CA GLU A 88 -15.15 7.09 -5.07
C GLU A 88 -15.86 6.76 -6.38
N GLU A 89 -15.91 7.71 -7.32
CA GLU A 89 -16.51 7.51 -8.66
C GLU A 89 -15.80 6.39 -9.43
N ARG A 90 -14.47 6.35 -9.40
CA ARG A 90 -13.68 5.29 -10.04
C ARG A 90 -13.91 3.93 -9.37
N PHE A 91 -14.01 3.90 -8.05
CA PHE A 91 -14.28 2.69 -7.29
C PHE A 91 -15.68 2.13 -7.62
N ASP A 92 -16.70 3.00 -7.62
CA ASP A 92 -18.08 2.62 -7.92
C ASP A 92 -18.28 2.19 -9.38
N ALA A 93 -17.50 2.74 -10.30
CA ALA A 93 -17.55 2.40 -11.73
C ALA A 93 -16.76 1.13 -12.09
N ALA A 94 -16.00 0.54 -11.17
CA ALA A 94 -15.14 -0.60 -11.49
C ALA A 94 -15.95 -1.91 -11.58
N ASP A 95 -15.91 -2.58 -12.73
CA ASP A 95 -16.54 -3.91 -12.92
C ASP A 95 -15.97 -4.95 -11.95
N HIS A 96 -14.70 -4.79 -11.59
CA HIS A 96 -13.98 -5.65 -10.68
C HIS A 96 -13.16 -4.78 -9.73
N LEU A 97 -13.37 -4.97 -8.43
CA LEU A 97 -12.52 -4.40 -7.40
C LEU A 97 -11.41 -5.41 -7.10
N PRO A 98 -10.18 -5.21 -7.61
CA PRO A 98 -9.08 -6.09 -7.25
C PRO A 98 -8.87 -5.96 -5.73
N PRO A 99 -8.66 -7.06 -5.00
CA PRO A 99 -8.23 -6.97 -3.61
C PRO A 99 -6.88 -6.24 -3.56
N SER A 100 -6.88 -4.93 -3.28
CA SER A 100 -5.71 -4.04 -3.46
C SER A 100 -4.44 -4.62 -2.89
N PHE A 101 -4.51 -5.15 -1.67
CA PHE A 101 -3.33 -5.74 -1.02
C PHE A 101 -2.78 -6.97 -1.77
N THR A 102 -3.64 -7.77 -2.40
CA THR A 102 -3.19 -8.91 -3.22
C THR A 102 -2.59 -8.43 -4.54
N ALA A 103 -3.13 -7.38 -5.16
CA ALA A 103 -2.57 -6.80 -6.38
C ALA A 103 -1.18 -6.22 -6.12
N ASP A 104 -1.04 -5.37 -5.11
CA ASP A 104 0.24 -4.77 -4.71
C ASP A 104 1.29 -5.85 -4.38
N PHE A 105 0.88 -6.89 -3.65
CA PHE A 105 1.76 -8.01 -3.31
C PHE A 105 2.19 -8.78 -4.57
N ALA A 106 1.28 -9.03 -5.50
CA ALA A 106 1.56 -9.72 -6.75
C ALA A 106 2.48 -8.93 -7.68
N GLU A 107 2.29 -7.61 -7.78
CA GLU A 107 3.18 -6.71 -8.54
C GLU A 107 4.56 -6.60 -7.91
N ALA A 108 4.65 -6.57 -6.57
CA ALA A 108 5.92 -6.61 -5.86
C ALA A 108 6.68 -7.92 -6.11
N LEU A 109 5.98 -9.06 -6.16
CA LEU A 109 6.57 -10.35 -6.55
C LEU A 109 7.08 -10.32 -7.99
N ALA A 110 6.29 -9.80 -8.94
CA ALA A 110 6.71 -9.67 -10.34
C ALA A 110 7.97 -8.79 -10.48
N GLN A 111 8.05 -7.69 -9.74
CA GLN A 111 9.24 -6.84 -9.70
C GLN A 111 10.44 -7.57 -9.09
N ALA A 112 10.24 -8.36 -8.02
CA ALA A 112 11.31 -9.13 -7.40
C ALA A 112 11.86 -10.21 -8.35
N GLU A 113 11.00 -10.85 -9.14
CA GLU A 113 11.40 -11.85 -10.15
C GLU A 113 12.17 -11.23 -11.33
N ALA A 114 11.92 -9.97 -11.65
CA ALA A 114 12.68 -9.22 -12.67
C ALA A 114 14.08 -8.78 -12.21
N GLY A 115 14.40 -8.95 -10.92
CA GLY A 115 15.71 -8.58 -10.35
C GLY A 115 16.01 -7.09 -10.51
N GLU A 116 17.17 -6.77 -11.06
CA GLU A 116 17.62 -5.37 -11.28
C GLU A 116 16.86 -4.65 -12.39
N THR A 117 16.07 -5.37 -13.20
CA THR A 117 15.27 -4.74 -14.26
C THR A 117 14.01 -4.12 -13.65
N ALA A 118 13.97 -2.79 -13.61
CA ALA A 118 12.78 -2.06 -13.20
C ALA A 118 11.65 -2.27 -14.24
N LEU A 119 10.54 -2.86 -13.82
CA LEU A 119 9.35 -3.01 -14.64
C LEU A 119 8.52 -1.73 -14.60
N ASN A 120 7.93 -1.36 -15.73
CA ASN A 120 6.88 -0.35 -15.72
C ASN A 120 5.56 -0.93 -15.16
N ASP A 121 4.57 -0.07 -14.92
CA ASP A 121 3.34 -0.48 -14.24
C ASP A 121 2.51 -1.48 -15.05
N GLU A 122 2.46 -1.33 -16.38
CA GLU A 122 1.79 -2.27 -17.27
C GLU A 122 2.47 -3.66 -17.24
N GLU A 123 3.80 -3.68 -17.28
CA GLU A 123 4.58 -4.93 -17.18
C GLU A 123 4.39 -5.63 -15.83
N LYS A 124 4.35 -4.89 -14.73
CA LYS A 124 4.06 -5.45 -13.40
C LYS A 124 2.68 -6.07 -13.38
N HIS A 125 1.67 -5.32 -13.85
CA HIS A 125 0.28 -5.76 -13.86
C HIS A 125 0.09 -7.04 -14.68
N GLN A 126 0.70 -7.13 -15.87
CA GLN A 126 0.64 -8.32 -16.72
C GLN A 126 1.31 -9.54 -16.10
N ARG A 127 2.43 -9.37 -15.38
CA ARG A 127 3.20 -10.48 -14.78
C ARG A 127 2.69 -10.92 -13.41
N ALA A 128 2.02 -10.01 -12.69
CA ALA A 128 1.56 -10.22 -11.32
C ALA A 128 0.76 -11.52 -11.09
N PRO A 129 -0.22 -11.91 -11.94
CA PRO A 129 -0.98 -13.14 -11.74
C PRO A 129 -0.11 -14.40 -11.75
N GLN A 130 0.90 -14.45 -12.62
CA GLN A 130 1.81 -15.58 -12.73
C GLN A 130 2.77 -15.63 -11.53
N ALA A 131 3.36 -14.49 -11.17
CA ALA A 131 4.27 -14.39 -10.03
C ALA A 131 3.58 -14.79 -8.71
N LEU A 132 2.34 -14.33 -8.51
CA LEU A 132 1.53 -14.71 -7.35
C LEU A 132 1.27 -16.23 -7.31
N ARG A 133 0.84 -16.81 -8.44
CA ARG A 133 0.61 -18.27 -8.53
C ARG A 133 1.87 -19.05 -8.15
N GLN A 134 3.00 -18.70 -8.74
CA GLN A 134 4.27 -19.38 -8.47
C GLN A 134 4.69 -19.24 -7.00
N GLN A 135 4.50 -18.06 -6.40
CA GLN A 135 4.80 -17.87 -4.99
C GLN A 135 3.90 -18.72 -4.08
N LEU A 136 2.59 -18.78 -4.36
CA LEU A 136 1.66 -19.62 -3.61
C LEU A 136 2.00 -21.10 -3.75
N ASP A 137 2.34 -21.56 -4.96
CA ASP A 137 2.79 -22.93 -5.21
C ASP A 137 4.06 -23.26 -4.40
N ARG A 138 5.09 -22.38 -4.43
CA ARG A 138 6.31 -22.55 -3.63
C ARG A 138 6.02 -22.68 -2.13
N TRP A 139 5.14 -21.83 -1.61
CA TRP A 139 4.75 -21.86 -0.20
C TRP A 139 3.98 -23.12 0.17
N ILE A 140 3.08 -23.58 -0.69
CA ILE A 140 2.35 -24.83 -0.49
C ILE A 140 3.33 -26.01 -0.46
N ASP A 141 4.20 -26.11 -1.46
CA ASP A 141 5.18 -27.18 -1.56
C ASP A 141 6.12 -27.17 -0.33
N GLN A 142 6.53 -25.98 0.13
CA GLN A 142 7.38 -25.84 1.32
C GLN A 142 6.67 -26.27 2.61
N ALA A 143 5.42 -25.85 2.83
CA ALA A 143 4.69 -26.16 4.07
C ALA A 143 4.26 -27.64 4.13
N LEU A 144 3.94 -28.24 2.98
CA LEU A 144 3.41 -29.61 2.92
C LEU A 144 4.49 -30.67 2.75
N LYS A 145 5.74 -30.29 2.45
CA LYS A 145 6.86 -31.21 2.21
C LYS A 145 6.97 -32.33 3.23
N ASP A 146 6.86 -31.98 4.52
CA ASP A 146 7.00 -32.91 5.65
C ASP A 146 5.69 -33.05 6.44
N ALA A 147 4.55 -32.65 5.85
CA ALA A 147 3.26 -32.76 6.50
C ALA A 147 2.81 -34.24 6.56
N PRO A 148 2.33 -34.73 7.72
CA PRO A 148 1.90 -36.13 7.86
C PRO A 148 0.66 -36.45 7.02
N ASP A 149 -0.13 -35.42 6.69
CA ASP A 149 -1.36 -35.51 5.92
C ASP A 149 -1.38 -34.33 4.91
N PRO A 150 -0.66 -34.46 3.79
CA PRO A 150 -0.42 -33.36 2.85
C PRO A 150 -1.62 -33.10 1.91
N SER A 151 -2.65 -33.92 1.93
CA SER A 151 -3.80 -33.81 1.03
C SER A 151 -5.07 -34.39 1.64
N PHE A 152 -6.20 -33.73 1.40
CA PHE A 152 -7.49 -34.31 1.72
C PHE A 152 -7.89 -35.37 0.68
N ASP A 153 -8.66 -36.37 1.10
CA ASP A 153 -9.25 -37.37 0.21
C ASP A 153 -10.52 -36.86 -0.48
N GLU A 154 -11.26 -35.96 0.19
CA GLU A 154 -12.49 -35.35 -0.29
C GLU A 154 -12.57 -33.86 0.08
N PRO A 155 -13.34 -33.05 -0.67
CA PRO A 155 -13.49 -31.63 -0.35
C PRO A 155 -14.12 -31.42 1.04
N PRO A 156 -13.47 -30.67 1.95
CA PRO A 156 -14.03 -30.42 3.27
C PRO A 156 -15.30 -29.57 3.16
N ARG A 157 -16.27 -29.82 4.05
CA ARG A 157 -17.52 -29.03 4.13
C ARG A 157 -17.31 -27.61 4.66
N ALA A 158 -16.23 -27.38 5.39
CA ALA A 158 -15.87 -26.09 5.97
C ALA A 158 -14.35 -25.97 6.07
N LEU A 159 -13.84 -24.75 5.88
CA LEU A 159 -12.45 -24.39 6.05
C LEU A 159 -12.35 -23.19 6.97
N VAL A 160 -11.36 -23.21 7.88
CA VAL A 160 -11.02 -22.05 8.70
C VAL A 160 -9.60 -21.66 8.37
N ALA A 161 -9.42 -20.42 7.94
CA ALA A 161 -8.13 -19.81 7.66
C ALA A 161 -8.09 -18.41 8.29
N PRO A 162 -6.92 -17.94 8.77
CA PRO A 162 -6.79 -16.58 9.26
C PRO A 162 -7.02 -15.56 8.13
N HIS A 163 -7.18 -14.28 8.46
CA HIS A 163 -7.23 -13.19 7.48
C HIS A 163 -6.15 -12.15 7.81
N ILE A 164 -4.90 -12.57 7.64
CA ILE A 164 -3.68 -11.78 7.82
C ILE A 164 -2.96 -11.64 6.46
N ASP A 165 -2.04 -10.71 6.29
CA ASP A 165 -1.24 -10.62 5.05
C ASP A 165 -0.48 -11.91 4.74
N TYR A 166 -0.22 -12.10 3.45
CA TYR A 166 0.43 -13.28 2.91
C TYR A 166 1.78 -13.59 3.58
N SER A 167 2.65 -12.61 3.77
CA SER A 167 4.01 -12.86 4.29
C SER A 167 4.00 -13.38 5.73
N ARG A 168 3.04 -12.94 6.56
CA ARG A 168 2.83 -13.48 7.90
C ARG A 168 2.00 -14.76 7.93
N GLY A 169 1.03 -14.90 7.02
CA GLY A 169 0.01 -15.95 7.07
C GLY A 169 0.26 -17.19 6.20
N TRP A 170 1.25 -17.16 5.30
CA TRP A 170 1.38 -18.14 4.21
C TRP A 170 1.36 -19.60 4.66
N MET A 171 1.96 -19.91 5.82
CA MET A 171 2.02 -21.29 6.31
C MET A 171 0.63 -21.83 6.67
N ASN A 172 -0.24 -21.00 7.27
CA ASN A 172 -1.62 -21.36 7.55
C ASN A 172 -2.43 -21.54 6.26
N TYR A 173 -2.22 -20.65 5.28
CA TYR A 173 -2.88 -20.74 3.97
C TYR A 173 -2.46 -21.99 3.22
N ALA A 174 -1.17 -22.34 3.27
CA ALA A 174 -0.64 -23.53 2.63
C ALA A 174 -1.24 -24.82 3.24
N HIS A 175 -1.34 -24.91 4.56
CA HIS A 175 -1.98 -26.07 5.20
C HIS A 175 -3.49 -26.13 5.00
N ALA A 176 -4.18 -24.99 4.85
CA ALA A 176 -5.62 -24.95 4.60
C ALA A 176 -5.96 -25.26 3.13
N TRP A 177 -5.40 -24.48 2.21
CA TRP A 177 -5.73 -24.54 0.78
C TRP A 177 -4.90 -25.55 0.01
N GLY A 178 -3.62 -25.73 0.36
CA GLY A 178 -2.71 -26.63 -0.35
C GLY A 178 -3.17 -28.09 -0.32
N ARG A 179 -3.75 -28.52 0.82
CA ARG A 179 -4.30 -29.87 0.99
C ARG A 179 -5.52 -30.13 0.09
N MET A 180 -6.17 -29.10 -0.43
CA MET A 180 -7.30 -29.21 -1.36
C MET A 180 -6.87 -29.23 -2.84
N ARG A 181 -5.57 -29.17 -3.17
CA ARG A 181 -5.12 -29.14 -4.59
C ARG A 181 -5.47 -30.40 -5.38
N VAL A 182 -5.69 -31.53 -4.70
CA VAL A 182 -5.94 -32.84 -5.33
C VAL A 182 -7.40 -33.28 -5.29
N VAL A 183 -8.26 -32.57 -4.56
CA VAL A 183 -9.69 -32.90 -4.47
C VAL A 183 -10.48 -32.13 -5.53
N ASP A 184 -11.68 -32.62 -5.82
CA ASP A 184 -12.58 -31.94 -6.75
C ASP A 184 -12.89 -30.51 -6.28
N ARG A 185 -12.88 -29.57 -7.23
CA ARG A 185 -13.22 -28.19 -6.95
C ARG A 185 -14.70 -28.12 -6.59
N PRO A 186 -15.07 -27.53 -5.44
CA PRO A 186 -16.48 -27.40 -5.10
C PRO A 186 -17.19 -26.50 -6.12
N ASP A 187 -18.42 -26.85 -6.46
CA ASP A 187 -19.24 -26.09 -7.42
C ASP A 187 -19.47 -24.64 -6.96
N ARG A 188 -19.46 -24.43 -5.63
CA ARG A 188 -19.67 -23.14 -4.96
C ARG A 188 -18.81 -23.05 -3.71
N LEU A 189 -18.19 -21.89 -3.52
CA LEU A 189 -17.48 -21.48 -2.30
C LEU A 189 -18.28 -20.39 -1.58
#